data_AF-A0A0B7FR28-F1
#
_entry.id   AF-A0A0B7FR28-F1
#
_cell.length_a   1.000
_cell.length_b   1.000
_cell.length_c   1.000
_cell.angle_alpha   90.00
_cell.angle_beta   90.00
_cell.angle_gamma   90.00
#
_symmetry.space_group_name_H-M   'P 1'
#
loop_
_entity.id
_entity.type
_entity.pdbx_description
1 polymer ?
#
loop_
_entity_poly.entity_id
_entity_poly.type
_entity_poly.pdbx_seq_one_letter_code
_entity_poly.pdbx_strand_id
1 'polypeptide(L)'
;MLSSGITLYVIACEPELSTSYKNARHFYEGLSRKTRGQVYNLGNPGGLTDIIVGCLMQEADNDTLVRRYQSTIRRDAESGELSPEEIARRLHEDLSGANTSHYALSLDDMVEVNEEGEKNVKEWLEATDLTMAKGKITEAPPNRIKPEYLAGGSPASSIGKKPITLTQVEGIVKKSLSRRH
;
A
#
# COMPACT_ATOMS: atom_id res chain seq x y z
N MET A 1 -8.40 6.08 10.06
CA MET A 1 -7.75 5.86 8.74
C MET A 1 -8.58 4.93 7.88
N LEU A 2 -8.65 3.63 8.22
CA LEU A 2 -9.35 2.62 7.41
C LEU A 2 -10.83 2.95 7.16
N SER A 3 -11.59 3.22 8.22
CA SER A 3 -13.01 3.59 8.16
C SER A 3 -13.28 4.91 7.46
N SER A 4 -12.25 5.75 7.32
CA SER A 4 -12.33 7.05 6.66
C SER A 4 -11.89 7.00 5.19
N GLY A 5 -11.49 5.82 4.69
CA GLY A 5 -10.94 5.67 3.33
C GLY A 5 -9.59 6.37 3.12
N ILE A 6 -8.83 6.63 4.21
CA ILE A 6 -7.51 7.25 4.14
C ILE A 6 -6.46 6.18 3.83
N THR A 7 -5.62 6.43 2.82
CA THR A 7 -4.46 5.61 2.46
C THR A 7 -3.20 6.14 3.14
N LEU A 8 -2.42 5.22 3.74
CA LEU A 8 -1.16 5.55 4.40
C LEU A 8 0.02 5.10 3.55
N TYR A 9 0.82 6.05 3.11
CA TYR A 9 2.16 5.81 2.57
C TYR A 9 3.19 6.08 3.66
N VAL A 10 4.14 5.17 3.83
CA VAL A 10 5.23 5.32 4.80
C VAL A 10 6.54 5.39 4.05
N ILE A 11 7.37 6.37 4.38
CA ILE A 11 8.72 6.51 3.84
C ILE A 11 9.67 6.05 4.93
N ALA A 12 10.27 4.88 4.75
CA ALA A 12 11.21 4.26 5.68
C ALA A 12 12.63 4.76 5.40
N CYS A 13 13.23 5.47 6.35
CA CYS A 13 14.65 5.81 6.30
C CYS A 13 15.46 4.57 6.67
N GLU A 14 16.05 3.92 5.68
CA GLU A 14 16.84 2.71 5.86
C GLU A 14 18.33 3.03 5.76
N PRO A 15 19.23 2.34 6.50
CA PRO A 15 18.97 1.14 7.32
C PRO A 15 18.37 1.42 8.72
N GLU A 16 18.28 2.69 9.15
CA GLU A 16 17.96 3.08 10.53
C GLU A 16 16.65 2.47 11.05
N LEU A 17 15.58 2.46 10.25
CA LEU A 17 14.30 1.87 10.65
C LEU A 17 14.44 0.37 10.95
N SER A 18 15.17 -0.36 10.11
CA SER A 18 15.36 -1.80 10.25
C SER A 18 16.37 -2.19 11.33
N THR A 19 17.38 -1.35 11.59
CA THR A 19 18.46 -1.67 12.55
C THR A 19 18.17 -1.19 13.97
N SER A 20 17.56 -0.01 14.11
CA SER A 20 17.40 0.65 15.42
C SER A 20 16.06 0.38 16.08
N TYR A 21 15.05 -0.04 15.31
CA TYR A 21 13.68 -0.22 15.80
C TYR A 21 13.18 -1.64 15.55
N LYS A 22 13.23 -2.47 16.60
CA LYS A 22 12.67 -3.83 16.58
C LYS A 22 11.21 -3.80 16.09
N ASN A 23 10.91 -4.60 15.07
CA ASN A 23 9.57 -4.80 14.51
C ASN A 23 8.87 -3.56 13.93
N ALA A 24 9.46 -2.36 13.97
CA ALA A 24 8.79 -1.14 13.51
C ALA A 24 8.48 -1.20 12.01
N ARG A 25 9.42 -1.73 11.22
CA ARG A 25 9.21 -1.98 9.80
C ARG A 25 7.99 -2.87 9.53
N HIS A 26 7.88 -4.01 10.23
CA HIS A 26 6.73 -4.92 10.08
C HIS A 26 5.40 -4.25 10.44
N PHE A 27 5.40 -3.43 11.49
CA PHE A 27 4.24 -2.66 11.90
C PHE A 27 3.79 -1.67 10.82
N TYR A 28 4.72 -0.85 10.31
CA TYR A 28 4.39 0.14 9.29
C TYR A 28 3.94 -0.51 7.98
N GLU A 29 4.56 -1.63 7.60
CA GLU A 29 4.19 -2.37 6.40
C GLU A 29 2.82 -3.02 6.52
N GLY A 30 2.49 -3.64 7.65
CA GLY A 30 1.14 -4.17 7.89
C GLY A 30 0.09 -3.05 7.87
N LEU A 31 0.38 -1.91 8.51
CA LEU A 31 -0.53 -0.77 8.58
C LEU A 31 -0.74 -0.10 7.21
N SER A 32 0.33 0.11 6.43
CA SER A 32 0.23 0.68 5.09
C SER A 32 -0.58 -0.25 4.18
N ARG A 33 -0.27 -1.56 4.16
CA ARG A 33 -1.02 -2.57 3.39
C ARG A 33 -2.51 -2.58 3.79
N LYS A 34 -2.82 -2.47 5.09
CA LYS A 34 -4.21 -2.42 5.60
C LYS A 34 -5.00 -1.25 5.00
N THR A 35 -4.35 -0.10 4.84
CA THR A 35 -4.92 1.12 4.25
C THR A 35 -4.73 1.21 2.73
N ARG A 36 -4.25 0.14 2.08
CA ARG A 36 -3.96 0.05 0.64
C ARG A 36 -2.85 1.00 0.16
N GLY A 37 -1.99 1.44 1.07
CA GLY A 37 -0.76 2.14 0.73
C GLY A 37 0.44 1.21 0.82
N GLN A 38 1.63 1.78 0.87
CA GLN A 38 2.89 1.04 0.80
C GLN A 38 3.98 1.69 1.64
N VAL A 39 4.97 0.88 2.05
CA VAL A 39 6.25 1.35 2.59
C VAL A 39 7.23 1.53 1.44
N TYR A 40 7.79 2.73 1.30
CA TYR A 40 8.87 3.04 0.38
C TYR A 40 10.18 3.20 1.14
N ASN A 41 11.23 2.53 0.68
CA ASN A 41 12.54 2.57 1.32
C ASN A 41 13.36 3.73 0.76
N LEU A 42 13.89 4.55 1.65
CA LEU A 42 14.70 5.72 1.33
C LEU A 42 16.08 5.53 1.97
N GLY A 43 17.08 5.27 1.13
CA GLY A 43 18.48 5.14 1.57
C GLY A 43 19.21 6.47 1.74
N ASN A 44 18.77 7.52 1.03
CA ASN A 44 19.26 8.89 1.23
C ASN A 44 18.16 9.94 0.90
N PRO A 45 18.29 11.20 1.36
CA PRO A 45 17.23 12.20 1.20
C PRO A 45 16.91 12.61 -0.25
N GLY A 46 17.80 12.32 -1.22
CA GLY A 46 17.66 12.79 -2.60
C GLY A 46 16.40 12.28 -3.32
N GLY A 47 15.97 11.05 -3.01
CA GLY A 47 14.77 10.44 -3.60
C GLY A 47 13.45 10.83 -2.94
N LEU A 48 13.47 11.61 -1.86
CA LEU A 48 12.27 11.91 -1.07
C LEU A 48 11.19 12.63 -1.89
N THR A 49 11.60 13.63 -2.67
CA THR A 49 10.68 14.41 -3.51
C THR A 49 9.98 13.53 -4.53
N ASP A 50 10.72 12.64 -5.20
CA ASP A 50 10.16 11.74 -6.22
C ASP A 50 9.16 10.77 -5.60
N ILE A 51 9.46 10.23 -4.42
CA ILE A 51 8.53 9.35 -3.70
C ILE A 51 7.24 10.11 -3.35
N ILE A 52 7.34 11.31 -2.78
CA ILE A 52 6.17 12.13 -2.40
C ILE A 52 5.33 12.44 -3.64
N VAL A 53 5.95 12.91 -4.72
CA VAL A 53 5.26 13.21 -5.98
C VAL A 53 4.59 11.95 -6.55
N GLY A 54 5.30 10.82 -6.56
CA GLY A 54 4.75 9.53 -6.98
C GLY A 54 3.49 9.14 -6.20
N CYS A 55 3.54 9.25 -4.87
CA CYS A 55 2.38 8.95 -4.01
C CYS A 55 1.19 9.88 -4.31
N LEU A 56 1.43 11.18 -4.49
CA LEU A 56 0.40 12.15 -4.82
C LEU A 56 -0.24 11.87 -6.19
N MET A 57 0.56 11.49 -7.19
CA MET A 57 0.06 11.14 -8.52
C MET A 57 -0.80 9.87 -8.49
N GLN A 58 -0.38 8.85 -7.73
CA GLN A 58 -1.18 7.65 -7.50
C GLN A 58 -2.52 7.97 -6.83
N GLU A 59 -2.51 8.84 -5.81
CA GLU A 59 -3.73 9.23 -5.11
C GLU A 59 -4.66 10.11 -5.95
N ALA A 60 -4.11 10.99 -6.79
CA ALA A 60 -4.91 11.80 -7.71
C ALA A 60 -5.65 10.94 -8.76
N ASP A 61 -4.99 9.91 -9.30
CA ASP A 61 -5.63 8.94 -10.20
C ASP A 61 -6.71 8.13 -9.47
N ASN A 62 -6.39 7.63 -8.27
CA ASN A 62 -7.35 6.94 -7.40
C ASN A 62 -8.60 7.81 -7.16
N ASP A 63 -8.42 9.07 -6.80
CA ASP A 63 -9.52 10.00 -6.53
C ASP A 63 -10.39 10.27 -7.76
N THR A 64 -9.77 10.33 -8.94
CA THR A 64 -10.47 10.48 -10.21
C THR A 64 -11.37 9.28 -10.49
N LEU A 65 -10.85 8.07 -10.28
CA LEU A 65 -11.62 6.83 -10.47
C LEU A 65 -12.70 6.66 -9.40
N VAL A 66 -12.40 6.96 -8.14
CA VAL A 66 -13.42 6.98 -7.06
C VAL A 66 -14.56 7.90 -7.46
N ARG A 67 -14.28 9.17 -7.81
CA ARG A 67 -15.34 10.13 -8.20
C ARG A 67 -16.17 9.64 -9.40
N ARG A 68 -15.54 8.96 -10.36
CA ARG A 68 -16.22 8.45 -11.56
C ARG A 68 -17.13 7.26 -11.26
N TYR A 69 -16.69 6.32 -10.42
CA TYR A 69 -17.37 5.03 -10.23
C TYR A 69 -18.12 4.89 -8.90
N GLN A 70 -17.99 5.85 -7.98
CA GLN A 70 -18.54 5.75 -6.62
C GLN A 70 -20.04 5.48 -6.59
N SER A 71 -20.84 6.14 -7.42
CA SER A 71 -22.30 5.93 -7.44
C SER A 71 -22.67 4.52 -7.89
N THR A 72 -22.03 4.01 -8.95
CA THR A 72 -22.21 2.65 -9.44
C THR A 72 -21.78 1.62 -8.39
N ILE A 73 -20.58 1.76 -7.84
CA ILE A 73 -20.04 0.86 -6.81
C ILE A 73 -20.98 0.78 -5.60
N ARG A 74 -21.53 1.92 -5.16
CA ARG A 74 -22.47 1.96 -4.03
C ARG A 74 -23.77 1.26 -4.34
N ARG A 75 -24.36 1.56 -5.49
CA ARG A 75 -25.61 0.91 -5.92
C ARG A 75 -25.45 -0.60 -5.97
N ASP A 76 -24.34 -1.08 -6.51
CA ASP A 76 -24.06 -2.52 -6.64
C ASP A 76 -23.79 -3.17 -5.27
N ALA A 77 -23.19 -2.45 -4.32
CA ALA A 77 -23.03 -2.93 -2.95
C ALA A 77 -24.36 -2.92 -2.16
N GLU A 78 -25.20 -1.90 -2.38
CA GLU A 78 -26.51 -1.73 -1.72
C GLU A 78 -27.55 -2.73 -2.21
N SER A 79 -27.46 -3.21 -3.46
CA SER A 79 -28.33 -4.28 -3.97
C SER A 79 -28.13 -5.60 -3.22
N GLY A 80 -26.96 -5.78 -2.59
CA GLY A 80 -26.59 -7.00 -1.84
C GLY A 80 -26.29 -8.20 -2.72
N GLU A 81 -26.32 -8.06 -4.06
CA GLU A 81 -26.07 -9.16 -5.00
C GLU A 81 -24.58 -9.47 -5.18
N LEU A 82 -23.70 -8.48 -4.97
CA LEU A 82 -22.27 -8.59 -5.20
C LEU A 82 -21.48 -8.27 -3.93
N SER A 83 -20.44 -9.05 -3.64
CA SER A 83 -19.47 -8.69 -2.61
C SER A 83 -18.55 -7.57 -3.10
N PRO A 84 -17.91 -6.79 -2.20
CA PRO A 84 -16.95 -5.76 -2.60
C PRO A 84 -15.81 -6.29 -3.49
N GLU A 85 -15.37 -7.52 -3.27
CA GLU A 85 -14.34 -8.19 -4.07
C GLU A 85 -14.83 -8.49 -5.49
N GLU A 86 -16.08 -8.94 -5.62
CA GLU A 86 -16.69 -9.20 -6.93
C GLU A 86 -16.94 -7.90 -7.71
N ILE A 87 -17.35 -6.83 -7.02
CA ILE A 87 -17.45 -5.48 -7.62
C ILE A 87 -16.07 -5.03 -8.13
N ALA A 88 -15.00 -5.24 -7.34
CA ALA A 88 -13.65 -4.90 -7.74
C ALA A 88 -13.17 -5.70 -8.95
N ARG A 89 -13.45 -7.00 -9.00
CA ARG A 89 -13.10 -7.87 -10.13
C ARG A 89 -13.77 -7.42 -11.43
N ARG A 90 -15.09 -7.18 -11.40
CA ARG A 90 -15.84 -6.70 -12.58
C ARG A 90 -15.35 -5.34 -13.05
N LEU A 91 -15.17 -4.41 -12.11
CA LEU A 91 -14.64 -3.08 -12.44
C LEU A 91 -13.21 -3.17 -13.01
N HIS A 92 -12.38 -4.08 -12.52
CA HIS A 92 -11.04 -4.31 -13.06
C HIS A 92 -11.08 -4.85 -14.48
N GLU A 93 -11.98 -5.78 -14.78
CA GLU A 93 -12.21 -6.29 -16.15
C GLU A 93 -12.63 -5.16 -17.10
N ASP A 94 -13.59 -4.32 -16.68
CA ASP A 94 -14.06 -3.17 -17.48
C ASP A 94 -12.93 -2.15 -17.73
N LEU A 95 -12.20 -1.78 -16.68
CA LEU A 95 -11.11 -0.81 -16.78
C LEU A 95 -9.95 -1.33 -17.63
N SER A 96 -9.65 -2.64 -17.52
CA SER A 96 -8.64 -3.31 -18.33
C SER A 96 -9.05 -3.37 -19.80
N GLY A 97 -10.31 -3.71 -20.09
CA GLY A 97 -10.86 -3.69 -21.45
C GLY A 97 -10.83 -2.31 -22.09
N ALA A 98 -10.95 -1.26 -21.28
CA ALA A 98 -10.81 0.14 -21.71
C ALA A 98 -9.35 0.62 -21.79
N ASN A 99 -8.35 -0.24 -21.58
CA ASN A 99 -6.93 0.11 -21.49
C ASN A 99 -6.64 1.24 -20.49
N THR A 100 -7.37 1.27 -19.37
CA THR A 100 -7.17 2.28 -18.33
C THR A 100 -5.79 2.12 -17.71
N SER A 101 -5.02 3.20 -17.74
CA SER A 101 -3.72 3.26 -17.07
C SER A 101 -3.81 4.08 -15.79
N HIS A 102 -3.00 3.70 -14.81
CA HIS A 102 -2.91 4.31 -13.49
C HIS A 102 -1.45 4.62 -13.17
N TYR A 103 -1.17 5.75 -12.53
CA TYR A 103 0.18 6.01 -12.04
C TYR A 103 0.64 4.91 -11.07
N ALA A 104 1.91 4.54 -11.18
CA ALA A 104 2.57 3.64 -10.28
C ALA A 104 3.98 4.17 -10.00
N LEU A 105 4.32 4.25 -8.71
CA LEU A 105 5.68 4.44 -8.24
C LEU A 105 6.29 3.06 -8.02
N SER A 106 7.43 2.79 -8.65
CA SER A 106 8.19 1.55 -8.45
C SER A 106 9.59 1.91 -7.97
N LEU A 107 10.03 1.28 -6.88
CA LEU A 107 11.39 1.37 -6.34
C LEU A 107 12.01 -0.01 -6.39
N ASP A 108 13.33 -0.08 -6.58
CA ASP A 108 14.07 -1.32 -6.40
C ASP A 108 13.97 -1.83 -4.96
N ASP A 109 13.92 -3.15 -4.81
CA ASP A 109 13.86 -3.78 -3.50
C ASP A 109 15.16 -3.57 -2.73
N MET A 110 15.13 -2.68 -1.74
CA MET A 110 16.26 -2.43 -0.84
C MET A 110 16.38 -3.46 0.29
N VAL A 111 15.28 -4.15 0.61
CA VAL A 111 15.14 -5.02 1.77
C VAL A 111 14.87 -6.45 1.29
N GLU A 112 15.61 -7.42 1.84
CA GLU A 112 15.30 -8.83 1.68
C GLU A 112 14.17 -9.24 2.65
N VAL A 113 13.14 -9.86 2.08
CA VAL A 113 11.99 -10.38 2.84
C VAL A 113 12.42 -11.62 3.62
N ASN A 114 11.99 -11.71 4.88
CA ASN A 114 12.14 -12.91 5.70
C ASN A 114 10.77 -13.42 6.17
N GLU A 115 10.65 -14.75 6.32
CA GLU A 115 9.36 -15.40 6.59
C GLU A 115 8.76 -14.99 7.95
N GLU A 116 9.58 -14.88 8.99
CA GLU A 116 9.14 -14.42 10.31
C GLU A 116 8.62 -12.96 10.28
N GLY A 117 9.28 -12.11 9.51
CA GLY A 117 8.88 -10.72 9.29
C GLY A 117 7.53 -10.62 8.58
N GLU A 118 7.30 -11.42 7.54
CA GLU A 118 6.00 -11.44 6.84
C GLU A 118 4.87 -11.99 7.72
N LYS A 119 5.14 -12.93 8.63
CA LYS A 119 4.15 -13.35 9.65
C LYS A 119 3.74 -12.16 10.52
N ASN A 120 4.72 -11.38 10.99
CA ASN A 120 4.45 -10.16 11.78
C ASN A 120 3.68 -9.11 10.97
N VAL A 121 4.03 -8.89 9.70
CA VAL A 121 3.30 -8.00 8.79
C VAL A 121 1.84 -8.44 8.64
N LYS A 122 1.60 -9.74 8.48
CA LYS A 122 0.26 -10.31 8.36
C LYS A 122 -0.56 -10.12 9.64
N GLU A 123 0.04 -10.36 10.81
CA GLU A 123 -0.61 -10.10 12.10
C GLU A 123 -1.06 -8.64 12.21
N TRP A 124 -0.21 -7.67 11.82
CA TRP A 124 -0.57 -6.25 11.81
C TRP A 124 -1.63 -5.89 10.77
N LEU A 125 -1.57 -6.49 9.59
CA LEU A 125 -2.55 -6.30 8.51
C LEU A 125 -3.95 -6.75 8.96
N GLU A 126 -4.04 -7.91 9.59
CA GLU A 126 -5.30 -8.54 10.00
C GLU A 126 -5.82 -8.01 11.35
N ALA A 127 -4.95 -7.41 12.17
CA ALA A 127 -5.27 -6.89 13.51
C ALA A 127 -6.53 -6.02 13.57
N THR A 128 -7.53 -6.44 14.34
CA THR A 128 -8.68 -5.59 14.71
C THR A 128 -8.44 -4.81 16.00
N ASP A 129 -7.47 -5.24 16.81
CA ASP A 129 -7.03 -4.61 18.05
C ASP A 129 -5.50 -4.62 18.13
N LEU A 130 -4.92 -3.48 18.53
CA LEU A 130 -3.46 -3.30 18.60
C LEU A 130 -2.82 -4.10 19.73
N THR A 131 -3.52 -4.23 20.86
CA THR A 131 -2.99 -4.90 22.06
C THR A 131 -2.88 -6.39 21.81
N MET A 132 -3.92 -6.99 21.24
CA MET A 132 -3.93 -8.40 20.84
C MET A 132 -2.88 -8.70 19.78
N ALA A 133 -2.77 -7.86 18.75
CA ALA A 133 -1.77 -8.05 17.69
C ALA A 133 -0.35 -8.00 18.26
N LYS A 134 -0.06 -7.00 19.12
CA LYS A 134 1.24 -6.88 19.79
C LYS A 134 1.62 -8.14 20.56
N GLY A 135 0.66 -8.81 21.20
CA GLY A 135 0.89 -10.06 21.94
C GLY A 135 1.22 -11.28 21.06
N LYS A 136 0.95 -11.21 19.75
CA LYS A 136 1.23 -12.27 18.78
C LYS A 136 2.52 -12.05 17.99
N ILE A 137 3.12 -10.86 18.07
CA ILE A 137 4.35 -10.53 17.35
C ILE A 137 5.50 -11.35 17.92
N THR A 138 6.15 -12.11 17.05
CA THR A 138 7.35 -12.88 17.38
C THR A 138 8.60 -12.06 17.11
N GLU A 139 9.68 -12.36 17.82
CA GLU A 139 10.99 -11.82 17.45
C GLU A 139 11.35 -12.35 16.05
N ALA A 140 11.59 -11.43 15.13
CA ALA A 140 12.01 -11.72 13.76
C ALA A 140 13.43 -11.15 13.58
N PRO A 141 14.27 -11.78 12.76
CA PRO A 141 15.55 -11.19 12.40
C PRO A 141 15.33 -9.79 11.80
N PRO A 142 16.28 -8.85 12.01
CA PRO A 142 16.18 -7.55 11.36
C PRO A 142 16.11 -7.74 9.85
N ASN A 143 15.31 -6.92 9.20
CA ASN A 143 15.21 -6.92 7.75
C ASN A 143 16.59 -6.68 7.16
N ARG A 144 17.03 -7.58 6.28
CA ARG A 144 18.37 -7.52 5.71
C ARG A 144 18.37 -6.52 4.56
N ILE A 145 19.00 -5.37 4.80
CA ILE A 145 19.28 -4.40 3.76
C ILE A 145 20.31 -5.02 2.81
N LYS A 146 20.03 -4.97 1.50
CA LYS A 146 20.97 -5.51 0.52
C LYS A 146 22.31 -4.75 0.58
N PRO A 147 23.46 -5.43 0.44
CA PRO A 147 24.77 -4.83 0.67
C PRO A 147 25.03 -3.52 -0.10
N GLU A 148 24.51 -3.41 -1.33
CA GLU A 148 24.63 -2.24 -2.20
C GLU A 148 23.98 -0.95 -1.64
N TYR A 149 23.05 -1.08 -0.69
CA TYR A 149 22.37 0.07 -0.08
C TYR A 149 22.88 0.44 1.32
N LEU A 150 23.76 -0.36 1.92
CA LEU A 150 24.29 -0.12 3.27
C LEU A 150 25.13 1.18 3.37
N ALA A 151 25.74 1.62 2.27
CA ALA A 151 26.55 2.83 2.21
C ALA A 151 25.78 4.08 1.71
N GLY A 152 24.45 4.11 1.90
CA GLY A 152 23.60 5.23 1.46
C GLY A 152 23.23 5.21 -0.03
N GLY A 153 23.39 4.04 -0.67
CA GLY A 153 22.82 3.79 -1.99
C GLY A 153 21.31 3.98 -1.96
N SER A 154 20.76 4.59 -3.01
CA SER A 154 19.30 4.70 -3.16
C SER A 154 18.79 3.70 -4.17
N PRO A 155 17.62 3.07 -3.93
CA PRO A 155 16.96 2.29 -4.94
C PRO A 155 16.61 3.19 -6.13
N ALA A 156 16.71 2.66 -7.36
CA ALA A 156 16.21 3.41 -8.51
C ALA A 156 14.69 3.54 -8.37
N SER A 157 14.17 4.73 -8.64
CA SER A 157 12.73 4.99 -8.65
C SER A 157 12.25 5.29 -10.07
N SER A 158 11.07 4.79 -10.40
CA SER A 158 10.36 5.16 -11.62
C SER A 158 8.91 5.51 -11.32
N ILE A 159 8.44 6.59 -11.94
CA ILE A 159 7.05 7.04 -11.89
C ILE A 159 6.51 6.98 -13.31
N GLY A 160 5.40 6.27 -13.50
CA GLY A 160 4.80 6.18 -14.81
C GLY A 160 3.39 5.60 -14.77
N LYS A 161 2.66 5.79 -15.87
CA LYS A 161 1.38 5.14 -16.07
C LYS A 161 1.60 3.68 -16.47
N LYS A 162 0.98 2.77 -15.73
CA LYS A 162 0.97 1.33 -15.99
C LYS A 162 -0.48 0.85 -16.11
N PRO A 163 -0.77 -0.31 -16.73
CA PRO A 163 -2.10 -0.91 -16.69
C PRO A 163 -2.59 -1.02 -15.24
N ILE A 164 -3.85 -0.65 -15.01
CA ILE A 164 -4.41 -0.68 -13.66
C ILE A 164 -4.49 -2.13 -13.14
N THR A 165 -4.09 -2.32 -11.88
CA THR A 165 -4.09 -3.64 -11.23
C THR A 165 -5.35 -3.86 -10.42
N LEU A 166 -5.72 -5.13 -10.20
CA LEU A 166 -6.87 -5.47 -9.34
C LEU A 166 -6.72 -4.87 -7.94
N THR A 167 -5.53 -4.92 -7.34
CA THR A 167 -5.27 -4.33 -6.01
C THR A 167 -5.58 -2.83 -5.95
N GLN A 168 -5.27 -2.09 -7.02
CA GLN A 168 -5.63 -0.66 -7.13
C GLN A 168 -7.15 -0.49 -7.19
N VAL A 169 -7.84 -1.30 -8.00
CA VAL A 169 -9.31 -1.28 -8.13
C VAL A 169 -10.01 -1.63 -6.83
N GLU A 170 -9.55 -2.64 -6.10
CA GLU A 170 -10.06 -2.95 -4.76
C GLU A 170 -9.89 -1.77 -3.79
N GLY A 171 -8.79 -1.01 -3.90
CA GLY A 171 -8.59 0.23 -3.16
C GLY A 171 -9.63 1.29 -3.49
N ILE A 172 -9.95 1.46 -4.78
CA ILE A 172 -10.98 2.38 -5.28
C ILE A 172 -12.37 1.98 -4.77
N VAL A 173 -12.72 0.68 -4.82
CA VAL A 173 -14.00 0.17 -4.28
C VAL A 173 -14.10 0.46 -2.79
N LYS A 174 -13.06 0.10 -2.02
CA LYS A 174 -13.03 0.34 -0.58
C LYS A 174 -13.18 1.82 -0.22
N LYS A 175 -12.47 2.71 -0.93
CA LYS A 175 -12.59 4.17 -0.74
C LYS A 175 -14.00 4.68 -1.08
N SER A 176 -14.58 4.20 -2.17
CA SER A 176 -15.94 4.56 -2.61
C SER A 176 -17.00 4.19 -1.57
N LEU A 177 -16.84 3.06 -0.89
CA LEU A 177 -17.73 2.59 0.17
C LEU A 177 -17.47 3.29 1.53
N SER A 178 -16.25 3.76 1.79
CA SER A 178 -15.87 4.35 3.09
C SER A 178 -16.18 5.84 3.24
N ARG A 179 -16.20 6.63 2.15
CA ARG A 179 -16.43 8.09 2.23
C ARG A 179 -17.87 8.40 2.67
N ARG A 180 -18.10 8.98 3.85
CA ARG A 180 -19.43 9.50 4.22
C ARG A 180 -19.68 10.84 3.51
N HIS A 181 -20.90 11.07 3.05
CA HIS A 181 -21.37 12.38 2.56
C HIS A 181 -21.75 13.26 3.73
#